data_AF-A0A6L9S2L2-F1
#
_entry.id   AF-A0A6L9S2L2-F1
#
_cell.length_a   1.000
_cell.length_b   1.000
_cell.length_c   1.000
_cell.angle_alpha   90.00
_cell.angle_beta   90.00
_cell.angle_gamma   90.00
#
_symmetry.space_group_name_H-M   'P 1'
#
loop_
_entity.id
_entity.type
_entity.pdbx_description
1 polymer ?
#
loop_
_entity_poly.entity_id
_entity_poly.type
_entity_poly.pdbx_seq_one_letter_code
_entity_poly.pdbx_strand_id
1 'polypeptide(L)'
;MENPFRERIAAIADPVERAVEIGKVLNGLPEMASDLRELRQAAVLELRAAGWSYGQIGQALGLHRNRVQQIAEGRSGKTRRPATENDA
;
A
#
# COMPACT_ATOMS: atom_id res chain seq x y z
N MET A 1 11.96 -7.14 10.33
CA MET A 1 12.17 -5.69 10.45
C MET A 1 11.19 -5.21 11.50
N GLU A 2 11.69 -4.59 12.56
CA GLU A 2 10.85 -4.03 13.63
C GLU A 2 9.91 -2.98 13.03
N ASN A 3 8.68 -2.88 13.54
CA ASN A 3 7.78 -1.80 13.13
C ASN A 3 8.13 -0.55 13.95
N PRO A 4 8.73 0.50 13.34
CA PRO A 4 9.21 1.67 14.07
C PRO A 4 8.07 2.44 14.77
N PHE A 5 6.83 2.33 14.28
CA PHE A 5 5.67 2.93 14.92
C PHE A 5 5.29 2.21 16.21
N ARG A 6 5.49 0.89 16.26
CA ARG A 6 5.05 0.06 17.40
C ARG A 6 5.81 0.39 18.68
N GLU A 7 7.13 0.49 18.61
CA GLU A 7 7.97 0.79 19.79
C GLU A 7 7.66 2.17 20.36
N ARG A 8 7.61 3.19 19.48
CA ARG A 8 7.29 4.57 19.88
C ARG A 8 5.92 4.67 20.55
N ILE A 9 4.90 4.05 19.96
CA ILE A 9 3.52 4.11 20.48
C ILE A 9 3.38 3.30 21.77
N ALA A 10 4.04 2.14 21.86
CA ALA A 10 4.01 1.31 23.07
C ALA A 10 4.66 1.99 24.28
N ALA A 11 5.60 2.91 24.06
CA ALA A 11 6.27 3.67 25.12
C ALA A 11 5.41 4.81 25.71
N ILE A 12 4.31 5.19 25.06
CA ILE A 12 3.39 6.21 25.59
C ILE A 12 2.67 5.62 26.81
N ALA A 13 2.83 6.24 27.98
CA ALA A 13 2.25 5.72 29.23
C ALA A 13 0.72 5.89 29.27
N ASP A 14 0.22 7.08 28.91
CA ASP A 14 -1.22 7.39 28.93
C ASP A 14 -1.96 6.57 27.85
N PRO A 15 -2.94 5.72 28.24
CA PRO A 15 -3.74 4.96 27.28
C PRO A 15 -4.54 5.83 26.29
N VAL A 16 -4.97 7.03 26.69
CA VAL A 16 -5.74 7.93 25.81
C VAL A 16 -4.83 8.49 24.73
N GLU A 17 -3.69 9.06 25.11
CA GLU A 17 -2.68 9.57 24.17
C GLU A 17 -2.20 8.46 23.22
N ARG A 18 -1.97 7.25 23.76
CA ARG A 18 -1.58 6.07 22.97
C ARG A 18 -2.64 5.71 21.94
N ALA A 19 -3.93 5.71 22.30
CA ALA A 19 -5.02 5.43 21.37
C ALA A 19 -5.14 6.49 20.26
N VAL A 20 -4.94 7.77 20.60
CA VAL A 20 -4.94 8.87 19.62
C VAL A 20 -3.81 8.70 18.60
N GLU A 21 -2.59 8.39 19.05
CA GLU A 21 -1.45 8.17 18.15
C GLU A 21 -1.63 6.95 17.26
N ILE A 22 -2.21 5.85 17.78
CA ILE A 22 -2.60 4.69 16.95
C ILE A 22 -3.58 5.13 15.87
N GLY A 23 -4.62 5.88 16.22
CA GLY A 23 -5.62 6.37 15.27
C GLY A 23 -5.00 7.20 14.15
N LYS A 24 -4.08 8.12 14.47
CA LYS A 24 -3.36 8.92 13.46
C LYS A 24 -2.60 8.04 12.46
N VAL A 25 -1.86 7.04 12.95
CA VAL A 25 -1.12 6.11 12.08
C VAL A 25 -2.08 5.31 11.20
N LEU A 26 -3.13 4.73 11.78
CA LEU A 26 -4.12 3.94 11.03
C LEU A 26 -4.81 4.76 9.94
N ASN A 27 -5.14 6.03 10.23
CA ASN A 27 -5.76 6.93 9.28
C ASN A 27 -4.83 7.32 8.12
N GLY A 28 -3.51 7.31 8.33
CA GLY A 28 -2.51 7.56 7.27
C GLY A 28 -2.20 6.34 6.40
N LEU A 29 -2.56 5.12 6.81
CA LEU A 29 -2.25 3.90 6.06
C LEU A 29 -2.88 3.86 4.65
N PRO A 30 -4.15 4.27 4.43
CA PRO A 30 -4.75 4.25 3.10
C PRO A 30 -4.00 5.14 2.10
N GLU A 31 -3.62 6.35 2.52
CA GLU A 31 -2.88 7.31 1.70
C GLU A 31 -1.50 6.75 1.34
N MET A 32 -0.73 6.34 2.35
CA MET A 32 0.58 5.73 2.13
C MET A 32 0.49 4.47 1.27
N ALA A 33 -0.58 3.68 1.42
CA ALA A 33 -0.82 2.52 0.57
C ALA A 33 -1.19 2.89 -0.87
N SER A 34 -1.79 4.06 -1.11
CA SER A 34 -2.04 4.60 -2.45
C SER A 34 -0.73 5.01 -3.10
N ASP A 35 0.06 5.86 -2.42
CA ASP A 35 1.36 6.34 -2.90
C ASP A 35 2.31 5.17 -3.25
N LEU A 36 2.40 4.17 -2.37
CA LEU A 36 3.24 3.01 -2.61
C LEU A 36 2.75 2.15 -3.79
N ARG A 37 1.44 2.14 -4.08
CA ARG A 37 0.90 1.44 -5.27
C ARG A 37 1.29 2.18 -6.54
N GLU A 38 1.24 3.50 -6.55
CA GLU A 38 1.65 4.33 -7.67
C GLU A 38 3.15 4.17 -7.95
N LEU A 39 3.98 4.27 -6.92
CA LEU A 39 5.43 4.03 -7.03
C LEU A 39 5.73 2.62 -7.55
N ARG A 40 4.99 1.61 -7.08
CA ARG A 40 5.12 0.24 -7.56
C ARG A 40 4.70 0.10 -9.03
N GLN A 41 3.64 0.79 -9.45
CA GLN A 41 3.21 0.81 -10.85
C GLN A 41 4.29 1.45 -11.73
N ALA A 42 4.83 2.59 -11.32
CA ALA A 42 5.90 3.29 -12.03
C ALA A 42 7.12 2.37 -12.24
N ALA A 43 7.60 1.70 -11.19
CA ALA A 43 8.72 0.77 -11.28
C ALA A 43 8.46 -0.40 -12.26
N VAL A 44 7.23 -0.93 -12.30
CA VAL A 44 6.86 -1.97 -13.29
C VAL A 44 6.87 -1.40 -14.71
N LEU A 45 6.38 -0.17 -14.91
CA LEU A 45 6.40 0.49 -16.22
C LEU A 45 7.83 0.80 -16.69
N GLU A 46 8.74 1.18 -15.79
CA GLU A 46 10.16 1.35 -16.11
C GLU A 46 10.79 0.05 -16.62
N LEU A 47 10.52 -1.08 -15.96
CA LEU A 47 10.99 -2.39 -16.44
C LEU A 47 10.40 -2.75 -17.82
N ARG A 48 9.14 -2.38 -18.06
CA ARG A 48 8.51 -2.56 -19.38
C ARG A 48 9.16 -1.69 -20.44
N ALA A 49 9.48 -0.44 -20.12
CA ALA A 49 10.21 0.46 -21.01
C ALA A 49 11.64 -0.03 -21.31
N ALA A 50 12.27 -0.71 -20.34
CA ALA A 50 13.54 -1.40 -20.52
C ALA A 50 13.45 -2.71 -21.33
N GLY A 51 12.27 -3.05 -21.88
CA GLY A 51 12.07 -4.19 -22.77
C GLY A 51 11.72 -5.51 -22.07
N TRP A 52 11.53 -5.52 -20.74
CA TRP A 52 11.22 -6.75 -20.02
C TRP A 52 9.78 -7.21 -20.28
N SER A 53 9.58 -8.50 -20.51
CA SER A 53 8.25 -9.12 -20.54
C SER A 53 7.61 -9.16 -19.15
N TYR A 54 6.27 -9.17 -19.06
CA TYR A 54 5.57 -9.39 -17.78
C TYR A 54 5.97 -10.70 -17.09
N GLY A 55 6.37 -11.71 -17.87
CA GLY A 55 6.89 -12.97 -17.35
C GLY A 55 8.23 -12.80 -16.63
N GLN A 56 9.19 -12.11 -17.26
CA GLN A 56 10.49 -11.81 -16.66
C GLN A 56 10.36 -10.95 -15.40
N ILE A 57 9.53 -9.91 -15.45
CA ILE A 57 9.25 -9.07 -14.27
C ILE A 57 8.60 -9.91 -13.18
N GLY A 58 7.66 -10.79 -13.53
CA GLY A 58 7.02 -11.69 -12.57
C GLY A 58 8.03 -12.61 -11.86
N GLN A 59 8.94 -13.22 -12.63
CA GLN A 59 10.01 -14.06 -12.07
C GLN A 59 10.92 -13.26 -11.14
N ALA A 60 11.34 -12.06 -11.54
CA ALA A 60 12.21 -11.20 -10.74
C ALA A 60 11.55 -10.72 -9.43
N LEU A 61 10.24 -10.46 -9.45
CA LEU A 61 9.50 -9.96 -8.29
C LEU A 61 8.84 -11.07 -7.46
N GLY A 62 8.95 -12.34 -7.85
CA GLY A 62 8.24 -13.45 -7.21
C GLY A 62 6.72 -13.38 -7.37
N LEU A 63 6.23 -12.86 -8.51
CA LEU A 63 4.82 -12.65 -8.82
C LEU A 63 4.41 -13.43 -10.08
N HIS A 64 3.14 -13.84 -10.14
CA HIS A 64 2.57 -14.34 -11.39
C HIS A 64 2.47 -13.21 -12.44
N ARG A 65 2.71 -13.52 -13.72
CA ARG A 65 2.69 -12.53 -14.82
C ARG A 65 1.41 -11.67 -14.85
N ASN A 66 0.26 -12.27 -14.58
CA ASN A 66 -1.03 -11.55 -14.58
C ASN A 66 -1.10 -10.51 -13.47
N ARG A 67 -0.42 -10.76 -12.33
CA ARG A 67 -0.36 -9.79 -11.23
C ARG A 67 0.50 -8.60 -11.62
N VAL A 68 1.61 -8.82 -12.33
CA VAL A 68 2.43 -7.74 -12.89
C VAL A 68 1.64 -6.91 -13.89
N GLN A 69 0.88 -7.56 -14.79
CA GLN A 69 0.01 -6.86 -15.73
C GLN A 69 -1.02 -5.98 -15.01
N GLN A 70 -1.69 -6.50 -13.97
CA GLN A 70 -2.63 -5.71 -13.17
C GLN A 70 -1.96 -4.49 -12.52
N ILE A 71 -0.75 -4.65 -12.01
CA ILE A 71 0.03 -3.54 -11.42
C ILE A 71 0.34 -2.49 -12.49
N ALA A 72 0.82 -2.90 -13.66
CA ALA A 72 1.12 -2.00 -14.77
C ALA A 72 -0.12 -1.19 -15.22
N GLU A 73 -1.30 -1.82 -15.21
CA GLU A 73 -2.58 -1.20 -15.55
C GLU A 73 -3.21 -0.40 -14.40
N GLY A 74 -2.55 -0.29 -13.25
CA GLY A 74 -3.09 0.40 -12.06
C GLY A 74 -4.27 -0.31 -11.41
N ARG A 75 -4.55 -1.56 -11.79
CA ARG A 75 -5.63 -2.37 -11.23
C ARG A 75 -5.25 -2.90 -9.86
N SER A 76 -5.63 -2.15 -8.84
CA SER A 76 -5.52 -2.54 -7.44
C SER A 76 -6.84 -3.16 -6.97
N GLY A 77 -6.78 -4.35 -6.36
CA GLY A 77 -7.98 -5.12 -5.98
C GLY A 77 -8.87 -4.34 -5.01
N LYS A 78 -10.18 -4.26 -5.32
CA LYS A 78 -11.29 -3.67 -4.56
C LYS A 78 -10.86 -2.68 -3.47
N THR A 79 -10.71 -1.42 -3.85
CA THR A 79 -11.12 -0.33 -2.98
C THR A 79 -12.58 -0.59 -2.58
N ARG A 80 -12.85 -0.88 -1.30
CA ARG A 80 -14.20 -0.72 -0.78
C ARG A 80 -14.54 0.75 -1.02
N ARG A 81 -15.59 1.02 -1.80
CA ARG A 81 -16.20 2.35 -1.89
C ARG A 81 -16.48 2.83 -0.46
N PRO A 82 -16.14 4.08 -0.08
CA PRO A 82 -16.64 4.62 1.17
C PRO A 82 -18.16 4.55 1.13
N ALA A 83 -18.77 4.03 2.20
CA ALA A 83 -20.21 4.15 2.38
C ALA A 83 -20.51 5.64 2.42
N THR A 84 -21.30 6.12 1.47
CA THR A 84 -21.83 7.47 1.48
C THR A 84 -22.65 7.63 2.76
N GLU A 85 -22.16 8.47 3.67
CA GLU A 85 -22.87 8.92 4.85
C GLU A 85 -23.97 9.89 4.38
N ASN A 86 -25.17 9.35 4.20
CA ASN A 86 -26.42 10.09 4.14
C ASN A 86 -27.51 9.11 4.56
N ASP A 87 -27.81 9.09 5.85
CA ASP A 87 -29.11 8.76 6.44
C ASP A 87 -29.01 8.94 7.97
N ALA A 88 -29.21 10.20 8.42
CA ALA A 88 -29.65 10.55 9.77
C ALA A 88 -30.42 11.87 9.72
#